data_AF-A0AAV2P7U0-F1
#
_entry.id   AF-A0AAV2P7U0-F1
#
_cell.length_a   1.000
_cell.length_b   1.000
_cell.length_c   1.000
_cell.angle_alpha   90.00
_cell.angle_beta   90.00
_cell.angle_gamma   90.00
#
_symmetry.space_group_name_H-M   'P 1'
#
loop_
_entity.id
_entity.type
_entity.pdbx_description
1 polymer ?
#
loop_
_entity_poly.entity_id
_entity_poly.type
_entity_poly.pdbx_seq_one_letter_code
_entity_poly.pdbx_strand_id
1 'polypeptide(L)'
;MKERFEQQNSEWLNSEFHIPIIHIDINVKAPSEIRIGRLSVGFNQKCKRSQRREVAEISAQCKHDPLRIIMAGRYAARQSGQKDLHMILRNILESLEHPQKYGKLLDITASLIVKKTPEEGLAFILDNSLSKSVYTNIRLASKYSGADIWPPYNNVRDIKAQCRPPKEAITICENVAEVSV
;
A
#
# COMPACT_ATOMS: atom_id res chain seq x y z
N MET A 1 7.21 19.09 -53.68
CA MET A 1 7.40 18.11 -52.58
C MET A 1 6.40 16.94 -52.66
N LYS A 2 5.16 17.14 -53.11
CA LYS A 2 4.18 16.07 -53.37
C LYS A 2 4.64 15.04 -54.42
N GLU A 3 5.23 15.50 -55.52
CA GLU A 3 5.61 14.61 -56.64
C GLU A 3 6.65 13.54 -56.27
N ARG A 4 7.60 13.83 -55.37
CA ARG A 4 8.59 12.82 -54.92
C ARG A 4 7.95 11.71 -54.10
N PHE A 5 6.98 12.06 -53.25
CA PHE A 5 6.31 11.09 -52.39
C PHE A 5 5.43 10.14 -53.22
N GLU A 6 4.69 10.69 -54.19
CA GLU A 6 3.82 9.91 -55.08
C GLU A 6 4.65 9.00 -56.00
N GLN A 7 5.81 9.46 -56.48
CA GLN A 7 6.72 8.61 -57.25
C GLN A 7 7.28 7.45 -56.42
N GLN A 8 7.74 7.72 -55.19
CA GLN A 8 8.34 6.72 -54.32
C GLN A 8 7.35 5.65 -53.83
N ASN A 9 6.08 6.01 -53.68
CA ASN A 9 5.07 5.11 -53.12
C ASN A 9 4.02 4.68 -54.15
N SER A 10 4.30 4.87 -55.45
CA SER A 10 3.38 4.57 -56.54
C SER A 10 2.97 3.09 -56.58
N GLU A 11 3.90 2.17 -56.29
CA GLU A 11 3.61 0.73 -56.22
C GLU A 11 2.61 0.38 -55.11
N TRP A 12 2.75 1.00 -53.92
CA TRP A 12 1.82 0.78 -52.82
C TRP A 12 0.47 1.44 -53.06
N LEU A 13 0.47 2.68 -53.56
CA LEU A 13 -0.74 3.45 -53.85
C LEU A 13 -1.59 2.81 -54.96
N ASN A 14 -0.95 2.14 -55.92
CA ASN A 14 -1.63 1.48 -57.03
C ASN A 14 -1.83 -0.02 -56.82
N SER A 15 -1.48 -0.56 -55.64
CA SER A 15 -1.72 -1.97 -55.34
C SER A 15 -3.19 -2.22 -55.05
N GLU A 16 -3.77 -3.25 -55.68
CA GLU A 16 -5.14 -3.68 -55.38
C GLU A 16 -5.18 -4.39 -54.01
N PHE A 17 -5.84 -3.75 -53.05
CA PHE A 17 -6.01 -4.32 -51.72
C PHE A 17 -7.17 -5.32 -51.73
N HIS A 18 -6.85 -6.61 -51.88
CA HIS A 18 -7.83 -7.67 -51.76
C HIS A 18 -8.17 -7.92 -50.28
N ILE A 19 -9.25 -7.30 -49.81
CA ILE A 19 -9.86 -7.67 -48.54
C ILE A 19 -10.54 -9.02 -48.77
N PRO A 20 -10.13 -10.09 -48.07
CA PRO A 20 -10.89 -11.34 -48.13
C PRO A 20 -12.28 -11.06 -47.57
N ILE A 21 -13.28 -11.12 -48.45
CA ILE A 21 -14.68 -11.05 -48.05
C ILE A 21 -14.94 -12.34 -47.26
N ILE A 22 -14.92 -12.25 -45.94
CA ILE A 22 -15.37 -13.33 -45.07
C ILE A 22 -16.88 -13.44 -45.32
N HIS A 23 -17.29 -14.45 -46.08
CA HIS A 23 -18.70 -14.85 -46.13
C HIS A 23 -19.06 -15.43 -44.77
N ILE A 24 -19.50 -14.55 -43.88
CA ILE A 24 -20.18 -14.96 -42.66
C ILE A 24 -21.56 -15.42 -43.13
N ASP A 25 -21.74 -16.73 -43.24
CA ASP A 25 -23.06 -17.32 -43.47
C ASP A 25 -23.99 -16.80 -42.36
N ILE A 26 -24.99 -15.99 -42.75
CA ILE A 26 -25.93 -15.30 -41.87
C ILE A 26 -26.88 -16.30 -41.13
N ASN A 27 -26.67 -17.60 -41.28
CA ASN A 27 -27.54 -18.64 -40.71
C ASN A 27 -26.89 -19.46 -39.58
N VAL A 28 -26.02 -18.85 -38.80
CA VAL A 28 -25.69 -19.34 -37.45
C VAL A 28 -26.39 -18.42 -36.47
N LYS A 29 -27.45 -18.92 -35.81
CA LYS A 29 -28.00 -18.30 -34.61
C LYS A 29 -26.83 -17.94 -33.71
N ALA A 30 -26.61 -16.65 -33.49
CA ALA A 30 -25.54 -16.20 -32.59
C ALA A 30 -25.72 -16.93 -31.26
N PRO A 31 -24.72 -17.69 -30.78
CA PRO A 31 -24.77 -18.17 -29.41
C PRO A 31 -24.71 -16.92 -28.55
N SER A 32 -25.82 -16.58 -27.90
CA SER A 32 -25.97 -15.44 -26.99
C SER A 32 -25.05 -15.49 -25.76
N GLU A 33 -24.05 -16.37 -25.75
CA GLU A 33 -23.16 -16.67 -24.64
C GLU A 33 -21.67 -16.45 -24.96
N ILE A 34 -21.28 -16.22 -26.23
CA ILE A 34 -19.88 -15.89 -26.54
C ILE A 34 -19.71 -14.37 -26.35
N ARG A 35 -19.41 -13.97 -25.11
CA ARG A 35 -18.93 -12.61 -24.83
C ARG A 35 -17.58 -12.43 -25.52
N ILE A 36 -17.58 -11.84 -26.71
CA ILE A 36 -16.36 -11.39 -27.40
C ILE A 36 -15.79 -10.23 -26.58
N GLY A 37 -14.94 -10.55 -25.61
CA GLY A 37 -14.40 -9.57 -24.66
C GLY A 37 -13.49 -10.21 -23.60
N ARG A 38 -12.87 -9.36 -22.78
CA ARG A 38 -12.01 -9.79 -21.68
C ARG A 38 -12.79 -10.65 -20.69
N LEU A 39 -12.21 -11.78 -20.28
CA LEU A 39 -12.77 -12.65 -19.25
C LEU A 39 -13.02 -11.85 -17.95
N SER A 40 -14.22 -11.99 -17.40
CA SER A 40 -14.58 -11.36 -16.14
C SER A 40 -13.94 -12.12 -14.98
N VAL A 41 -13.09 -11.43 -14.23
CA VAL A 41 -12.44 -11.96 -13.02
C VAL A 41 -13.36 -11.75 -11.82
N GLY A 42 -13.41 -12.70 -10.88
CA GLY A 42 -14.21 -12.57 -9.65
C GLY A 42 -13.74 -11.42 -8.76
N PHE A 43 -14.64 -10.83 -7.96
CA PHE A 43 -14.35 -9.63 -7.14
C PHE A 43 -13.07 -9.76 -6.28
N ASN A 44 -12.86 -10.91 -5.65
CA ASN A 44 -11.71 -11.18 -4.78
C ASN A 44 -10.37 -11.28 -5.53
N GLN A 45 -10.41 -11.56 -6.83
CA GLN A 45 -9.22 -11.70 -7.68
C GLN A 45 -8.89 -10.39 -8.43
N LYS A 46 -9.77 -9.38 -8.37
CA LYS A 46 -9.54 -8.06 -8.98
C LYS A 46 -8.51 -7.26 -8.19
N CYS A 47 -7.79 -6.37 -8.86
CA CYS A 47 -6.92 -5.40 -8.19
C CYS A 47 -7.74 -4.36 -7.41
N LYS A 48 -7.14 -3.75 -6.36
CA LYS A 48 -7.81 -2.76 -5.49
C LYS A 48 -8.49 -1.63 -6.28
N ARG A 49 -7.87 -1.15 -7.37
CA ARG A 49 -8.44 -0.09 -8.22
C ARG A 49 -9.75 -0.54 -8.88
N SER A 50 -9.80 -1.77 -9.37
CA SER A 50 -10.99 -2.32 -10.02
C SER A 50 -12.09 -2.66 -9.01
N GLN A 51 -11.74 -3.20 -7.84
CA GLN A 51 -12.69 -3.42 -6.75
C GLN A 51 -13.37 -2.12 -6.33
N ARG A 52 -12.59 -1.02 -6.19
CA ARG A 52 -13.13 0.31 -5.87
C ARG A 52 -14.11 0.83 -6.92
N ARG A 53 -13.86 0.58 -8.20
CA ARG A 53 -14.77 1.00 -9.29
C ARG A 53 -16.12 0.28 -9.19
N GLU A 54 -16.10 -1.03 -9.02
CA GLU A 54 -17.32 -1.84 -8.88
C GLU A 54 -18.10 -1.51 -7.60
N VAL A 55 -17.42 -1.31 -6.48
CA VAL A 55 -18.07 -0.85 -5.23
C VAL A 55 -18.63 0.57 -5.40
N ALA A 56 -17.98 1.45 -6.15
CA ALA A 56 -18.49 2.80 -6.42
C ALA A 56 -19.79 2.76 -7.23
N GLU A 57 -19.91 1.84 -8.19
CA GLU A 57 -21.16 1.61 -8.93
C GLU A 57 -22.29 1.14 -7.99
N ILE A 58 -22.03 0.17 -7.12
CA ILE A 58 -22.99 -0.30 -6.10
C ILE A 58 -23.38 0.83 -5.14
N SER A 59 -22.41 1.64 -4.73
CA SER A 59 -22.64 2.80 -3.87
C SER A 59 -23.55 3.84 -4.54
N ALA A 60 -23.33 4.12 -5.83
CA ALA A 60 -24.17 5.03 -6.61
C ALA A 60 -25.61 4.52 -6.73
N GLN A 61 -25.82 3.22 -6.94
CA GLN A 61 -27.17 2.61 -6.95
C GLN A 61 -27.90 2.79 -5.60
N CYS A 62 -27.14 2.79 -4.51
CA CYS A 62 -27.66 3.01 -3.16
C CYS A 62 -27.69 4.50 -2.76
N LYS A 63 -27.51 5.43 -3.69
CA LYS A 63 -27.44 6.89 -3.43
C LYS A 63 -26.39 7.27 -2.38
N HIS A 64 -25.31 6.50 -2.29
CA HIS A 64 -24.23 6.69 -1.32
C HIS A 64 -24.70 6.66 0.16
N ASP A 65 -25.84 6.03 0.47
CA ASP A 65 -26.32 5.90 1.85
C ASP A 65 -25.55 4.79 2.60
N PRO A 66 -24.73 5.15 3.61
CA PRO A 66 -23.90 4.19 4.33
C PRO A 66 -24.73 3.18 5.14
N LEU A 67 -25.85 3.59 5.73
CA LEU A 67 -26.67 2.70 6.56
C LEU A 67 -27.29 1.60 5.71
N ARG A 68 -27.81 1.99 4.54
CA ARG A 68 -28.38 1.04 3.58
C ARG A 68 -27.35 0.04 3.07
N ILE A 69 -26.12 0.49 2.79
CA ILE A 69 -25.03 -0.38 2.34
C ILE A 69 -24.63 -1.37 3.44
N ILE A 70 -24.49 -0.91 4.69
CA ILE A 70 -24.16 -1.77 5.83
C ILE A 70 -25.28 -2.80 6.08
N MET A 71 -26.55 -2.38 6.04
CA MET A 71 -27.69 -3.29 6.17
C MET A 71 -27.73 -4.32 5.04
N ALA A 72 -27.48 -3.92 3.80
CA ALA A 72 -27.39 -4.83 2.67
C ALA A 72 -26.26 -5.85 2.85
N GLY A 73 -25.09 -5.42 3.31
CA GLY A 73 -23.98 -6.31 3.64
C GLY A 73 -24.32 -7.29 4.76
N ARG A 74 -25.00 -6.83 5.81
CA ARG A 74 -25.47 -7.67 6.93
C ARG A 74 -26.48 -8.72 6.47
N TYR A 75 -27.39 -8.34 5.57
CA TYR A 75 -28.36 -9.26 4.98
C TYR A 75 -27.66 -10.29 4.09
N ALA A 76 -26.74 -9.86 3.23
CA ALA A 76 -25.95 -10.76 2.38
C ALA A 76 -25.12 -11.76 3.20
N ALA A 77 -24.49 -11.32 4.30
CA ALA A 77 -23.75 -12.19 5.23
C ALA A 77 -24.64 -13.27 5.87
N ARG A 78 -25.90 -12.93 6.18
CA ARG A 78 -26.88 -13.91 6.70
C ARG A 78 -27.24 -14.95 5.63
N GLN A 79 -27.47 -14.49 4.40
CA GLN A 79 -27.82 -15.38 3.28
C GLN A 79 -26.66 -16.30 2.87
N SER A 80 -25.42 -15.83 2.97
CA SER A 80 -24.22 -16.61 2.65
C SER A 80 -23.75 -17.52 3.80
N GLY A 81 -24.43 -17.50 4.96
CA GLY A 81 -24.08 -18.30 6.13
C GLY A 81 -22.88 -17.78 6.95
N GLN A 82 -22.38 -16.57 6.66
CA GLN A 82 -21.27 -15.95 7.38
C GLN A 82 -21.75 -15.31 8.69
N LYS A 83 -21.96 -16.16 9.71
CA LYS A 83 -22.52 -15.76 11.02
C LYS A 83 -21.68 -14.70 11.74
N ASP A 84 -20.35 -14.83 11.72
CA ASP A 84 -19.45 -13.90 12.39
C ASP A 84 -19.52 -12.50 11.78
N LEU A 85 -19.48 -12.43 10.43
CA LEU A 85 -19.61 -11.17 9.71
C LEU A 85 -20.98 -10.52 9.98
N HIS A 86 -22.06 -11.30 9.99
CA HIS A 86 -23.38 -10.80 10.33
C HIS A 86 -23.43 -10.20 11.75
N MET A 87 -22.84 -10.89 12.73
CA MET A 87 -22.78 -10.43 14.12
C MET A 87 -21.95 -9.15 14.25
N ILE A 88 -20.79 -9.07 13.59
CA ILE A 88 -19.95 -7.86 13.60
C ILE A 88 -20.71 -6.68 13.00
N LEU A 89 -21.32 -6.85 11.82
CA LEU A 89 -22.08 -5.77 11.16
C LEU A 89 -23.31 -5.35 11.98
N ARG A 90 -23.95 -6.29 12.67
CA ARG A 90 -25.03 -6.00 13.63
C ARG A 90 -24.54 -5.13 14.78
N ASN A 91 -23.45 -5.54 15.42
CA ASN A 91 -22.89 -4.82 16.56
C ASN A 91 -22.40 -3.42 16.17
N ILE A 92 -21.87 -3.26 14.96
CA ILE A 92 -21.50 -1.93 14.41
C ILE A 92 -22.74 -1.04 14.28
N LEU A 93 -23.85 -1.57 13.74
CA LEU A 93 -25.09 -0.80 13.60
C LEU A 93 -25.69 -0.40 14.95
N GLU A 94 -25.75 -1.34 15.90
CA GLU A 94 -26.24 -1.08 17.26
C GLU A 94 -25.32 -0.11 18.02
N SER A 95 -24.03 -0.05 17.67
CA SER A 95 -23.04 0.77 18.36
C SER A 95 -22.62 2.06 17.63
N LEU A 96 -23.27 2.43 16.53
CA LEU A 96 -23.05 3.76 15.90
C LEU A 96 -23.31 4.92 16.89
N GLU A 97 -24.04 4.67 17.97
CA GLU A 97 -24.27 5.61 19.08
C GLU A 97 -23.06 5.76 20.04
N HIS A 98 -22.06 4.88 19.95
CA HIS A 98 -20.90 4.83 20.86
C HIS A 98 -19.55 4.65 20.14
N PRO A 99 -19.15 5.57 19.25
CA PRO A 99 -17.90 5.48 18.47
C PRO A 99 -16.63 5.39 19.34
N GLN A 100 -16.67 5.96 20.55
CA GLN A 100 -15.55 6.02 21.48
C GLN A 100 -15.09 4.65 22.02
N LYS A 101 -15.98 3.64 22.05
CA LYS A 101 -15.65 2.30 22.58
C LYS A 101 -14.79 1.49 21.59
N TYR A 102 -15.01 1.65 20.29
CA TYR A 102 -14.29 0.90 19.25
C TYR A 102 -12.97 1.54 18.83
N GLY A 103 -12.82 2.88 18.91
CA GLY A 103 -11.52 3.52 18.74
C GLY A 103 -10.48 2.94 19.69
N LYS A 104 -10.85 2.80 20.97
CA LYS A 104 -10.00 2.18 22.00
C LYS A 104 -9.68 0.72 21.70
N LEU A 105 -10.62 -0.08 21.19
CA LEU A 105 -10.37 -1.50 20.87
C LEU A 105 -9.43 -1.68 19.66
N LEU A 106 -9.54 -0.81 18.65
CA LEU A 106 -8.61 -0.79 17.52
C LEU A 106 -7.21 -0.35 17.97
N ASP A 107 -7.13 0.65 18.85
CA ASP A 107 -5.87 1.13 19.42
C ASP A 107 -5.21 0.08 20.35
N ILE A 108 -5.99 -0.72 21.08
CA ILE A 108 -5.47 -1.77 21.97
C ILE A 108 -4.76 -2.90 21.18
N THR A 109 -5.20 -3.19 19.95
CA THR A 109 -4.53 -4.20 19.10
C THR A 109 -3.25 -3.69 18.43
N ALA A 110 -3.06 -2.37 18.35
CA ALA A 110 -1.74 -1.81 18.10
C ALA A 110 -0.98 -1.87 19.43
N SER A 111 -0.41 -3.04 19.73
CA SER A 111 0.59 -3.21 20.79
C SER A 111 1.47 -1.96 20.84
N LEU A 112 1.35 -1.19 21.94
CA LEU A 112 2.02 0.09 22.19
C LEU A 112 3.53 -0.16 22.29
N ILE A 113 4.16 -0.48 21.17
CA ILE A 113 5.60 -0.54 21.05
C ILE A 113 6.07 0.90 21.19
N VAL A 114 6.47 1.24 22.40
CA VAL A 114 7.03 2.55 22.71
C VAL A 114 8.38 2.64 22.00
N LYS A 115 8.43 3.48 20.97
CA LYS A 115 9.67 3.75 20.26
C LYS A 115 10.62 4.51 21.18
N LYS A 116 11.87 4.07 21.21
CA LYS A 116 12.95 4.72 21.93
C LYS A 116 13.41 5.99 21.20
N THR A 117 13.76 7.01 21.96
CA THR A 117 14.30 8.25 21.39
C THR A 117 15.73 8.03 20.90
N PRO A 118 16.25 8.88 19.99
CA PRO A 118 17.64 8.80 19.55
C PRO A 118 18.66 8.89 20.70
N GLU A 119 18.36 9.64 21.75
CA GLU A 119 19.18 9.77 22.96
C GLU A 119 19.21 8.46 23.76
N GLU A 120 18.05 7.83 23.97
CA GLU A 120 17.96 6.50 24.59
C GLU A 120 18.68 5.44 23.75
N GLY A 121 18.61 5.56 22.41
CA GLY A 121 19.34 4.72 21.48
C GLY A 121 20.86 4.90 21.59
N LEU A 122 21.34 6.12 21.78
CA LEU A 122 22.75 6.42 22.01
C LEU A 122 23.22 5.84 23.36
N ALA A 123 22.44 6.07 24.43
CA ALA A 123 22.71 5.51 25.75
C ALA A 123 22.84 3.99 25.70
N PHE A 124 21.87 3.31 25.06
CA PHE A 124 21.90 1.86 24.89
C PHE A 124 23.16 1.34 24.16
N ILE A 125 23.62 2.06 23.13
CA ILE A 125 24.87 1.72 22.43
C ILE A 125 26.07 1.85 23.36
N LEU A 126 26.14 2.91 24.16
CA LEU A 126 27.25 3.18 25.07
C LEU A 126 27.28 2.17 26.23
N ASP A 127 26.14 1.97 26.88
CA ASP A 127 26.00 1.07 28.05
C ASP A 127 26.36 -0.37 27.71
N ASN A 128 26.09 -0.81 26.48
CA ASN A 128 26.33 -2.18 26.02
C ASN A 128 27.56 -2.30 25.10
N SER A 129 28.34 -1.22 24.93
CA SER A 129 29.53 -1.20 24.06
C SER A 129 29.27 -1.74 22.64
N LEU A 130 28.12 -1.41 22.07
CA LEU A 130 27.69 -1.97 20.79
C LEU A 130 28.42 -1.30 19.61
N SER A 131 28.82 -2.10 18.63
CA SER A 131 29.23 -1.57 17.34
C SER A 131 28.01 -1.10 16.53
N LYS A 132 28.25 -0.23 15.54
CA LYS A 132 27.19 0.24 14.61
C LYS A 132 26.47 -0.93 13.92
N SER A 133 27.22 -1.95 13.50
CA SER A 133 26.64 -3.11 12.80
C SER A 133 25.76 -3.94 13.72
N VAL A 134 26.23 -4.22 14.94
CA VAL A 134 25.45 -4.98 15.94
C VAL A 134 24.18 -4.24 16.31
N TYR A 135 24.25 -2.93 16.57
CA TYR A 135 23.06 -2.11 16.83
C TYR A 135 22.05 -2.16 15.68
N THR A 136 22.54 -2.06 14.44
CA THR A 136 21.69 -2.12 13.25
C THR A 136 21.02 -3.50 13.12
N ASN A 137 21.75 -4.56 13.41
CA ASN A 137 21.21 -5.92 13.40
C ASN A 137 20.14 -6.12 14.48
N ILE A 138 20.38 -5.66 15.71
CA ILE A 138 19.38 -5.70 16.80
C ILE A 138 18.11 -4.96 16.37
N ARG A 139 18.24 -3.75 15.84
CA ARG A 139 17.10 -2.97 15.35
C ARG A 139 16.32 -3.70 14.26
N LEU A 140 17.01 -4.23 13.25
CA LEU A 140 16.37 -4.94 12.15
C LEU A 140 15.67 -6.20 12.65
N ALA A 141 16.32 -6.99 13.50
CA ALA A 141 15.74 -8.19 14.11
C ALA A 141 14.46 -7.86 14.90
N SER A 142 14.48 -6.83 15.76
CA SER A 142 13.27 -6.38 16.47
C SER A 142 12.17 -5.95 15.50
N LYS A 143 12.52 -5.18 14.47
CA LYS A 143 11.56 -4.70 13.47
C LYS A 143 10.93 -5.84 12.65
N TYR A 144 11.72 -6.84 12.27
CA TYR A 144 11.21 -8.03 11.57
C TYR A 144 10.24 -8.84 12.45
N SER A 145 10.47 -8.87 13.76
CA SER A 145 9.54 -9.46 14.74
C SER A 145 8.32 -8.58 15.04
N GLY A 146 8.08 -7.50 14.27
CA GLY A 146 6.96 -6.58 14.45
C GLY A 146 7.18 -5.51 15.53
N ALA A 147 8.37 -5.46 16.16
CA ALA A 147 8.71 -4.54 17.23
C ALA A 147 9.67 -3.43 16.75
N ASP A 148 9.12 -2.32 16.24
CA ASP A 148 9.90 -1.15 15.82
C ASP A 148 10.30 -0.26 17.02
N ILE A 149 11.10 -0.81 17.93
CA ILE A 149 11.51 -0.17 19.19
C ILE A 149 12.64 0.85 18.96
N TRP A 150 13.68 0.47 18.21
CA TRP A 150 14.94 1.20 18.18
C TRP A 150 15.01 2.24 17.05
N PRO A 151 15.52 3.46 17.32
CA PRO A 151 15.67 4.49 16.30
C PRO A 151 16.72 4.10 15.25
N PRO A 152 16.63 4.63 14.02
CA PRO A 152 17.65 4.38 13.00
C PRO A 152 18.99 5.01 13.43
N TYR A 153 20.10 4.34 13.09
CA TYR A 153 21.45 4.78 13.48
C TYR A 153 21.80 6.18 13.00
N ASN A 154 21.25 6.64 11.87
CA ASN A 154 21.51 8.01 11.38
C ASN A 154 21.08 9.06 12.42
N ASN A 155 19.89 8.89 13.02
CA ASN A 155 19.41 9.81 14.05
C ASN A 155 20.30 9.77 15.30
N VAL A 156 20.74 8.56 15.70
CA VAL A 156 21.66 8.37 16.83
C VAL A 156 23.02 9.01 16.56
N ARG A 157 23.51 8.93 15.32
CA ARG A 157 24.74 9.59 14.87
C ARG A 157 24.64 11.10 14.96
N ASP A 158 23.48 11.67 14.63
CA ASP A 158 23.27 13.11 14.66
C ASP A 158 23.28 13.62 16.11
N ILE A 159 22.63 12.93 17.05
CA ILE A 159 22.77 13.20 18.49
C ILE A 159 24.23 13.04 18.96
N LYS A 160 24.91 11.98 18.53
CA LYS A 160 26.33 11.76 18.86
C LYS A 160 27.21 12.92 18.38
N ALA A 161 26.87 13.57 17.27
CA ALA A 161 27.58 14.75 16.78
C ALA A 161 27.28 15.98 17.63
N GLN A 162 26.04 16.15 18.09
CA GLN A 162 25.64 17.26 18.98
C GLN A 162 26.34 17.20 20.34
N CYS A 163 26.61 15.99 20.86
CA CYS A 163 27.32 15.82 22.13
C CYS A 163 28.84 16.07 22.04
N ARG A 164 29.39 16.29 20.85
CA ARG A 164 30.83 16.53 20.68
C ARG A 164 31.13 18.02 20.81
N PRO A 165 32.30 18.39 21.38
CA PRO A 165 32.75 19.77 21.35
C PRO A 165 32.92 20.25 19.90
N PRO A 166 32.86 21.56 19.65
CA PRO A 166 33.08 22.12 18.33
C PRO A 166 34.46 21.73 17.81
N LYS A 167 34.57 21.48 16.50
CA LYS A 167 35.82 20.99 15.89
C LYS A 167 37.01 21.92 16.12
N GLU A 168 36.74 23.22 16.22
CA GLU A 168 37.74 24.27 16.47
C GLU A 168 38.35 24.16 17.88
N ALA A 169 37.63 23.56 18.83
CA ALA A 169 38.08 23.36 20.19
C ALA A 169 38.84 22.03 20.39
N ILE A 170 39.00 21.21 19.34
CA ILE A 170 39.61 19.89 19.45
C ILE A 170 40.97 19.90 18.76
N THR A 171 42.04 19.68 19.52
CA THR A 171 43.39 19.51 18.99
C THR A 171 43.82 18.06 19.20
N ILE A 172 44.06 17.32 18.11
CA ILE A 172 44.54 15.94 18.16
C ILE A 172 45.91 15.88 17.47
N CYS A 173 46.94 15.64 18.27
CA CYS A 173 48.30 15.33 17.84
C CYS A 173 48.56 13.82 17.97
N GLU A 174 49.68 13.32 17.45
CA GLU A 174 50.03 11.89 17.51
C GLU A 174 49.98 11.31 18.94
N ASN A 175 50.41 12.11 19.92
CA ASN A 175 50.56 11.67 21.31
C ASN A 175 49.59 12.36 22.28
N VAL A 176 48.79 13.33 21.82
CA VAL A 176 48.02 14.21 22.71
C VAL A 176 46.67 14.51 22.08
N ALA A 177 45.60 14.47 22.88
CA ALA A 177 44.28 14.95 22.50
C ALA A 177 43.79 15.93 23.57
N GLU A 178 43.61 17.19 23.18
CA GLU A 178 43.19 18.28 24.05
C GLU A 178 41.89 18.91 23.56
N VAL A 179 41.07 19.33 24.52
CA VAL A 179 39.87 20.12 24.27
C VAL A 179 40.05 21.47 24.95
N SER A 180 40.14 22.53 24.16
CA SER A 180 40.19 23.90 24.67
C SER A 180 38.79 24.28 25.15
N VAL A 181 38.62 24.34 26.47
CA VAL A 181 37.38 24.76 27.14
C VAL A 181 37.24 26.26 27.08
#